data_AF-A0A4P5YMY3-F1
#
_entry.id   AF-A0A4P5YMY3-F1
#
_cell.length_a   1.000
_cell.length_b   1.000
_cell.length_c   1.000
_cell.angle_alpha   90.00
_cell.angle_beta   90.00
_cell.angle_gamma   90.00
#
_symmetry.space_group_name_H-M   'P 1'
#
loop_
_entity.id
_entity.type
_entity.pdbx_description
1 polymer ?
#
loop_
_entity_poly.entity_id
_entity_poly.type
_entity_poly.pdbx_seq_one_letter_code
_entity_poly.pdbx_strand_id
1 'polypeptide(L)'
;MGFPTACNLMNAQPQFTPEEIRELRGGGDALFAQLGRPDALAAGGETAVLVNVTRIDSVPALRLFLRAYVTEVLLPLELPAIARAFSQVQRNELRELLETTRELGREPRLREFARASQRVGGSHLERLRPLADQRLVRRFRDAVAAGQASPWHTVVFGLTLAIYSLPLRQGLVHYARQMLGGFIAAAATTVLMTKSAADALLEELCGDLAAGVEAVVTAHAGGGLRVV
;
A
#
# COMPACT_ATOMS: atom_id res chain seq x y z
N MET A 1 16.72 54.12 -28.72
CA MET A 1 15.46 53.71 -28.07
C MET A 1 14.96 52.44 -28.75
N GLY A 2 14.58 51.41 -27.99
CA GLY A 2 13.77 50.29 -28.49
C GLY A 2 14.37 48.88 -28.40
N PHE A 3 14.40 48.29 -27.20
CA PHE A 3 13.94 46.88 -27.01
C PHE A 3 12.41 46.93 -26.79
N PRO A 4 11.62 45.82 -26.74
CA PRO A 4 11.89 44.38 -26.90
C PRO A 4 10.87 43.65 -27.81
N THR A 5 10.94 42.31 -27.99
CA THR A 5 9.76 41.40 -27.98
C THR A 5 10.22 39.95 -27.75
N ALA A 6 9.42 39.23 -26.97
CA ALA A 6 9.72 38.08 -26.13
C ALA A 6 9.89 36.73 -26.84
N CYS A 7 10.67 35.87 -26.19
CA CYS A 7 10.65 34.41 -26.37
C CYS A 7 9.28 33.84 -25.98
N ASN A 8 8.57 33.23 -26.93
CA ASN A 8 7.47 32.30 -26.67
C ASN A 8 8.03 30.88 -26.62
N LEU A 9 8.24 30.34 -25.42
CA LEU A 9 8.50 28.93 -25.16
C LEU A 9 7.51 28.45 -24.09
N MET A 10 6.30 28.10 -24.51
CA MET A 10 5.31 27.42 -23.67
C MET A 10 4.22 26.80 -24.56
N ASN A 11 4.37 25.50 -24.86
CA ASN A 11 3.31 24.48 -24.94
C ASN A 11 3.75 23.31 -25.82
N ALA A 12 4.46 22.37 -25.21
CA ALA A 12 4.51 20.99 -25.68
C ALA A 12 4.14 20.10 -24.49
N GLN A 13 2.84 19.87 -24.31
CA GLN A 13 2.36 18.78 -23.46
C GLN A 13 2.46 17.48 -24.28
N PRO A 14 3.13 16.42 -23.80
CA PRO A 14 3.18 15.15 -24.51
C PRO A 14 1.79 14.52 -24.52
N GLN A 15 1.22 14.37 -25.72
CA GLN A 15 -0.04 13.66 -25.94
C GLN A 15 0.27 12.17 -26.10
N PHE A 16 0.05 11.39 -25.05
CA PHE A 16 0.17 9.93 -25.13
C PHE A 16 -1.01 9.33 -25.89
N THR A 17 -0.72 8.37 -26.77
CA THR A 17 -1.72 7.65 -27.56
C THR A 17 -2.54 6.68 -26.68
N PRO A 18 -3.77 6.29 -27.09
CA PRO A 18 -4.58 5.33 -26.35
C PRO A 18 -3.92 3.95 -26.14
N GLU A 19 -3.04 3.52 -27.05
CA GLU A 19 -2.25 2.29 -26.92
C GLU A 19 -1.09 2.46 -25.92
N GLU A 20 -0.39 3.60 -25.91
CA GLU A 20 0.62 3.91 -24.89
C GLU A 20 0.00 4.04 -23.49
N ILE A 21 -1.22 4.60 -23.39
CA ILE A 21 -2.01 4.64 -22.15
C ILE A 21 -2.42 3.21 -21.71
N ARG A 22 -2.59 2.28 -22.63
CA ARG A 22 -2.93 0.87 -22.36
C ARG A 22 -1.70 0.04 -21.97
N GLU A 23 -0.54 0.29 -22.58
CA GLU A 23 0.75 -0.30 -22.18
C GLU A 23 1.24 0.24 -20.84
N LEU A 24 1.11 1.54 -20.56
CA LEU A 24 1.37 2.14 -19.25
C LEU A 24 0.48 1.54 -18.15
N ARG A 25 -0.75 1.15 -18.50
CA ARG A 25 -1.70 0.48 -17.60
C ARG A 25 -1.30 -0.99 -17.32
N GLY A 26 -0.76 -1.70 -18.31
CA GLY A 26 -0.19 -3.04 -18.13
C GLY A 26 1.18 -3.06 -17.43
N GLY A 27 1.96 -1.99 -17.57
CA GLY A 27 3.22 -1.78 -16.85
C GLY A 27 3.03 -1.62 -15.34
N GLY A 28 1.86 -1.12 -14.92
CA GLY A 28 1.44 -1.13 -13.52
C GLY A 28 1.46 -2.52 -12.93
N ASP A 29 0.88 -3.52 -13.61
CA ASP A 29 0.83 -4.90 -13.13
C ASP A 29 2.22 -5.55 -13.06
N ALA A 30 3.11 -5.25 -14.01
CA ALA A 30 4.50 -5.70 -13.98
C ALA A 30 5.30 -5.04 -12.85
N LEU A 31 5.08 -3.75 -12.60
CA LEU A 31 5.68 -3.02 -11.48
C LEU A 31 5.11 -3.48 -10.14
N PHE A 32 3.81 -3.72 -10.05
CA PHE A 32 3.16 -4.34 -8.90
C PHE A 32 3.63 -5.77 -8.69
N ALA A 33 3.94 -6.52 -9.75
CA ALA A 33 4.57 -7.84 -9.66
C ALA A 33 6.05 -7.76 -9.25
N GLN A 34 6.77 -6.67 -9.55
CA GLN A 34 8.14 -6.42 -9.10
C GLN A 34 8.20 -5.92 -7.66
N LEU A 35 7.33 -4.97 -7.28
CA LEU A 35 7.11 -4.51 -5.91
C LEU A 35 6.50 -5.62 -5.03
N GLY A 36 5.71 -6.49 -5.66
CA GLY A 36 5.04 -7.62 -5.07
C GLY A 36 5.70 -8.97 -5.35
N ARG A 37 6.96 -9.00 -5.80
CA ARG A 37 7.70 -10.27 -5.86
C ARG A 37 7.76 -10.84 -4.45
N PRO A 38 7.34 -12.09 -4.24
CA PRO A 38 7.43 -12.76 -2.96
C PRO A 38 8.87 -12.80 -2.45
N ASP A 39 9.92 -12.61 -3.25
CA ASP A 39 11.30 -12.52 -2.73
C ASP A 39 11.52 -11.35 -1.75
N ALA A 40 10.58 -10.42 -1.60
CA ALA A 40 10.63 -9.36 -0.60
C ALA A 40 9.88 -9.65 0.70
N LEU A 41 8.81 -10.45 0.64
CA LEU A 41 7.89 -10.76 1.77
C LEU A 41 7.90 -12.26 2.15
N ALA A 42 8.41 -13.10 1.26
CA ALA A 42 8.58 -14.55 1.36
C ALA A 42 10.07 -14.96 1.47
N ALA A 43 11.03 -14.06 1.27
CA ALA A 43 12.45 -14.34 1.56
C ALA A 43 12.78 -14.49 3.06
N GLY A 44 11.77 -14.47 3.94
CA GLY A 44 11.93 -15.13 5.22
C GLY A 44 10.76 -14.94 6.16
N GLY A 45 9.86 -15.92 6.30
CA GLY A 45 9.00 -16.07 7.48
C GLY A 45 8.16 -14.87 7.94
N GLU A 46 8.03 -13.80 7.16
CA GLU A 46 7.54 -12.50 7.63
C GLU A 46 6.01 -12.47 7.77
N THR A 47 5.28 -13.14 6.88
CA THR A 47 3.85 -13.42 7.06
C THR A 47 3.60 -14.51 8.11
N ALA A 48 4.52 -15.47 8.25
CA ALA A 48 4.45 -16.50 9.28
C ALA A 48 4.55 -15.91 10.71
N VAL A 49 5.27 -14.79 10.89
CA VAL A 49 5.35 -14.06 12.17
C VAL A 49 4.03 -13.38 12.55
N LEU A 50 3.26 -12.85 11.60
CA LEU A 50 1.90 -12.32 11.89
C LEU A 50 0.92 -13.44 12.25
N VAL A 51 1.05 -14.62 11.62
CA VAL A 51 0.17 -15.76 11.83
C VAL A 51 0.41 -16.43 13.20
N ASN A 52 1.51 -16.12 13.89
CA ASN A 52 1.91 -16.81 15.13
C ASN A 52 1.11 -16.42 16.40
N VAL A 53 -0.01 -15.72 16.28
CA VAL A 53 -0.85 -15.29 17.42
C VAL A 53 -2.12 -16.14 17.56
N THR A 54 -2.51 -16.88 16.53
CA THR A 54 -3.61 -17.86 16.60
C THR A 54 -3.11 -19.14 15.98
N ARG A 55 -3.18 -20.25 16.72
CA ARG A 55 -2.84 -21.58 16.20
C ARG A 55 -3.87 -21.96 15.14
N ILE A 56 -3.69 -21.46 13.92
CA ILE A 56 -4.53 -21.80 12.77
C ILE A 56 -4.16 -23.24 12.40
N ASP A 57 -4.94 -24.18 12.92
CA ASP A 57 -4.75 -25.62 12.75
C ASP A 57 -5.67 -26.22 11.68
N SER A 58 -6.55 -25.42 11.10
CA SER A 58 -7.55 -25.88 10.14
C SER A 58 -7.96 -24.78 9.17
N VAL A 59 -8.46 -25.19 7.99
CA VAL A 59 -8.97 -24.28 6.95
C VAL A 59 -10.15 -23.42 7.44
N PRO A 60 -11.10 -23.93 8.23
CA PRO A 60 -12.16 -23.10 8.81
C PRO A 60 -11.63 -22.01 9.75
N ALA A 61 -10.64 -22.32 10.60
CA ALA A 61 -10.00 -21.34 11.47
C ALA A 61 -9.27 -20.26 10.66
N LEU A 62 -8.57 -20.65 9.58
CA LEU A 62 -7.93 -19.71 8.65
C LEU A 62 -8.96 -18.77 8.01
N ARG A 63 -10.08 -19.32 7.53
CA ARG A 63 -11.15 -18.51 6.92
C ARG A 63 -11.75 -17.52 7.91
N LEU A 64 -11.99 -17.94 9.16
CA LEU A 64 -12.52 -17.06 10.21
C LEU A 64 -11.53 -15.93 10.51
N PHE A 65 -10.25 -16.25 10.68
CA PHE A 65 -9.18 -15.27 10.87
C PHE A 65 -9.12 -14.26 9.73
N LEU A 66 -9.12 -14.72 8.48
CA LEU A 66 -9.03 -13.83 7.31
C LEU A 66 -10.25 -12.92 7.18
N ARG A 67 -11.46 -13.43 7.48
CA ARG A 67 -12.68 -12.59 7.50
C ARG A 67 -12.62 -11.53 8.60
N ALA A 68 -12.16 -11.88 9.80
CA ALA A 68 -11.94 -10.92 10.88
C ALA A 68 -10.89 -9.87 10.49
N TYR A 69 -9.75 -10.30 9.93
CA TYR A 69 -8.73 -9.38 9.44
C TYR A 69 -9.26 -8.42 8.36
N VAL A 70 -10.02 -8.93 7.38
CA VAL A 70 -10.62 -8.09 6.33
C VAL A 70 -11.52 -7.01 6.92
N THR A 71 -12.40 -7.40 7.85
CA THR A 71 -13.47 -6.55 8.38
C THR A 71 -13.00 -5.61 9.50
N GLU A 72 -12.02 -6.02 10.29
CA GLU A 72 -11.56 -5.27 11.47
C GLU A 72 -10.28 -4.47 11.25
N VAL A 73 -9.46 -4.88 10.27
CA VAL A 73 -8.11 -4.32 10.02
C VAL A 73 -7.95 -3.81 8.59
N LEU A 74 -8.04 -4.68 7.59
CA LEU A 74 -7.70 -4.34 6.21
C LEU A 74 -8.56 -3.19 5.67
N LEU A 75 -9.88 -3.37 5.67
CA LEU A 75 -10.83 -2.37 5.15
C LEU A 75 -10.92 -1.10 6.01
N PRO A 76 -11.05 -1.15 7.35
CA PRO A 76 -11.24 0.05 8.14
C PRO A 76 -9.94 0.80 8.49
N LEU A 77 -8.76 0.16 8.43
CA LEU A 77 -7.51 0.76 8.89
C LEU A 77 -6.45 0.83 7.81
N GLU A 78 -6.11 -0.30 7.19
CA GLU A 78 -4.95 -0.36 6.29
C GLU A 78 -5.21 0.32 4.94
N LEU A 79 -6.32 0.01 4.26
CA LEU A 79 -6.65 0.65 2.98
C LEU A 79 -6.86 2.17 3.12
N PRO A 80 -7.57 2.69 4.15
CA PRO A 80 -7.65 4.13 4.38
C PRO A 80 -6.30 4.78 4.68
N ALA A 81 -5.41 4.09 5.42
CA ALA A 81 -4.07 4.59 5.68
C ALA A 81 -3.24 4.72 4.38
N ILE A 82 -3.34 3.74 3.48
CA ILE A 82 -2.70 3.80 2.16
C ILE A 82 -3.24 4.99 1.36
N ALA A 83 -4.56 5.15 1.29
CA ALA A 83 -5.19 6.24 0.55
C ALA A 83 -4.82 7.63 1.11
N ARG A 84 -4.77 7.77 2.43
CA ARG A 84 -4.30 8.99 3.11
C ARG A 84 -2.85 9.29 2.77
N ALA A 85 -1.96 8.30 2.94
CA ALA A 85 -0.53 8.47 2.66
C ALA A 85 -0.29 8.83 1.19
N PHE A 86 -0.96 8.16 0.25
CA PHE A 86 -0.90 8.47 -1.17
C PHE A 86 -1.19 9.95 -1.44
N SER A 87 -2.27 10.46 -0.87
CA SER A 87 -2.73 11.82 -1.12
C SER A 87 -1.90 12.88 -0.42
N GLN A 88 -1.47 12.61 0.81
CA GLN A 88 -0.54 13.47 1.55
C GLN A 88 0.77 13.61 0.78
N VAL A 89 1.26 12.53 0.17
CA VAL A 89 2.46 12.57 -0.67
C VAL A 89 2.25 13.37 -1.95
N GLN A 90 1.12 13.17 -2.64
CA GLN A 90 0.75 13.97 -3.81
C GLN A 90 0.66 15.47 -3.51
N ARG A 91 0.22 15.85 -2.30
CA ARG A 91 0.14 17.25 -1.84
C ARG A 91 1.39 17.77 -1.14
N ASN A 92 2.44 16.94 -1.04
CA ASN A 92 3.69 17.25 -0.33
C ASN A 92 3.49 17.59 1.17
N GLU A 93 2.50 16.97 1.80
CA GLU A 93 2.04 17.13 3.19
C GLU A 93 2.81 16.19 4.15
N LEU A 94 4.11 16.45 4.32
CA LEU A 94 4.96 15.61 5.17
C LEU A 94 4.49 15.57 6.63
N ARG A 95 4.02 16.69 7.18
CA ARG A 95 3.61 16.77 8.59
C ARG A 95 2.43 15.83 8.84
N GLU A 96 1.47 15.84 7.94
CA GLU A 96 0.25 15.06 7.96
C GLU A 96 0.58 13.57 7.73
N LEU A 97 1.55 13.27 6.86
CA LEU A 97 2.09 11.92 6.67
C LEU A 97 2.71 11.39 7.97
N LEU A 98 3.52 12.18 8.65
CA LEU A 98 4.11 11.80 9.94
C LEU A 98 3.01 11.60 11.01
N GLU A 99 1.98 12.45 11.05
CA GLU A 99 0.88 12.24 12.00
C GLU A 99 0.09 10.96 11.71
N THR A 100 -0.16 10.64 10.43
CA THR A 100 -0.76 9.34 10.04
C THR A 100 0.05 8.17 10.62
N THR A 101 1.40 8.21 10.58
CA THR A 101 2.21 7.13 11.18
C THR A 101 2.05 7.02 12.71
N ARG A 102 1.84 8.15 13.39
CA ARG A 102 1.64 8.17 14.86
C ARG A 102 0.26 7.68 15.23
N GLU A 103 -0.77 8.07 14.49
CA GLU A 103 -2.14 7.56 14.66
C GLU A 103 -2.18 6.04 14.54
N LEU A 104 -1.54 5.47 13.51
CA LEU A 104 -1.42 4.02 13.35
C LEU A 104 -0.72 3.35 14.55
N GLY A 105 0.28 4.01 15.13
CA GLY A 105 0.95 3.53 16.34
C GLY A 105 0.10 3.58 17.61
N ARG A 106 -0.99 4.35 17.63
CA ARG A 106 -1.94 4.43 18.76
C ARG A 106 -3.13 3.49 18.60
N GLU A 107 -3.41 3.00 17.40
CA GLU A 107 -4.54 2.10 17.11
C GLU A 107 -4.31 0.72 17.75
N PRO A 108 -5.13 0.31 18.75
CA PRO A 108 -4.93 -0.95 19.46
C PRO A 108 -4.99 -2.19 18.56
N ARG A 109 -5.87 -2.18 17.54
CA ARG A 109 -6.03 -3.30 16.60
C ARG A 109 -4.79 -3.57 15.76
N LEU A 110 -3.90 -2.58 15.60
CA LEU A 110 -2.65 -2.72 14.86
C LEU A 110 -1.47 -3.11 15.75
N ARG A 111 -1.64 -3.18 17.07
CA ARG A 111 -0.54 -3.39 18.03
C ARG A 111 0.20 -4.71 17.75
N GLU A 112 -0.55 -5.78 17.49
CA GLU A 112 0.02 -7.10 17.22
C GLU A 112 0.78 -7.15 15.89
N PHE A 113 0.36 -6.33 14.93
CA PHE A 113 0.99 -6.21 13.62
C PHE A 113 2.13 -5.19 13.58
N ALA A 114 2.25 -4.32 14.59
CA ALA A 114 3.11 -3.14 14.55
C ALA A 114 4.57 -3.45 14.20
N ARG A 115 5.18 -4.41 14.90
CA ARG A 115 6.59 -4.76 14.66
C ARG A 115 6.83 -5.30 13.25
N ALA A 116 5.97 -6.19 12.78
CA ALA A 116 6.12 -6.78 11.46
C ALA A 116 5.85 -5.74 10.36
N SER A 117 4.77 -4.96 10.51
CA SER A 117 4.44 -3.83 9.63
C SER A 117 5.58 -2.82 9.51
N GLN A 118 6.19 -2.42 10.64
CA GLN A 118 7.30 -1.47 10.65
C GLN A 118 8.57 -2.05 10.02
N ARG A 119 8.84 -3.34 10.21
CA ARG A 119 9.98 -4.00 9.57
C ARG A 119 9.81 -4.02 8.05
N VAL A 120 8.66 -4.46 7.56
CA VAL A 120 8.34 -4.51 6.12
C VAL A 120 8.40 -3.10 5.52
N GLY A 121 7.75 -2.12 6.15
CA GLY A 121 7.79 -0.75 5.66
C GLY A 121 9.19 -0.14 5.71
N GLY A 122 10.00 -0.45 6.73
CA GLY A 122 11.41 -0.05 6.79
C GLY A 122 12.22 -0.63 5.62
N SER A 123 12.08 -1.93 5.34
CA SER A 123 12.72 -2.59 4.20
C SER A 123 12.29 -1.97 2.86
N HIS A 124 11.00 -1.68 2.69
CA HIS A 124 10.49 -1.02 1.48
C HIS A 124 11.01 0.42 1.35
N LEU A 125 11.04 1.16 2.46
CA LEU A 125 11.53 2.53 2.49
C LEU A 125 13.02 2.63 2.14
N GLU A 126 13.82 1.64 2.53
CA GLU A 126 15.23 1.57 2.13
C GLU A 126 15.42 1.30 0.63
N ARG A 127 14.50 0.58 -0.01
CA ARG A 127 14.53 0.41 -1.47
C ARG A 127 14.23 1.71 -2.22
N LEU A 128 13.56 2.67 -1.59
CA LEU A 128 13.34 4.01 -2.14
C LEU A 128 14.56 4.93 -1.99
N ARG A 129 15.67 4.46 -1.39
CA ARG A 129 16.92 5.22 -1.25
C ARG A 129 17.45 5.83 -2.57
N PRO A 130 17.36 5.17 -3.75
CA PRO A 130 17.79 5.78 -5.00
C PRO A 130 17.01 7.05 -5.38
N LEU A 131 15.79 7.22 -4.86
CA LEU A 131 14.94 8.41 -5.05
C LEU A 131 15.27 9.53 -4.05
N ALA A 132 16.54 9.67 -3.65
CA ALA A 132 16.98 10.64 -2.66
C ALA A 132 16.83 12.10 -3.12
N ASP A 133 16.71 12.32 -4.42
CA ASP A 133 16.37 13.59 -5.07
C ASP A 133 14.94 14.03 -4.75
N GLN A 134 14.02 13.09 -4.52
CA GLN A 134 12.67 13.38 -4.06
C GLN A 134 12.69 13.91 -2.62
N ARG A 135 12.49 15.22 -2.47
CA ARG A 135 12.58 15.93 -1.19
C ARG A 135 11.68 15.31 -0.11
N LEU A 136 10.47 14.90 -0.47
CA LEU A 136 9.54 14.28 0.49
C LEU A 136 10.06 12.93 0.99
N VAL A 137 10.52 12.06 0.09
CA VAL A 137 11.06 10.74 0.42
C VAL A 137 12.25 10.87 1.36
N ARG A 138 13.20 11.74 1.01
CA ARG A 138 14.36 12.01 1.85
C ARG A 138 13.95 12.46 3.25
N ARG A 139 13.07 13.47 3.35
CA ARG A 139 12.64 13.99 4.66
C ARG A 139 11.86 12.98 5.48
N PHE A 140 11.05 12.14 4.85
CA PHE A 140 10.35 11.06 5.55
C PHE A 140 11.34 10.01 6.08
N ARG A 141 12.36 9.64 5.28
CA ARG A 141 13.46 8.76 5.72
C ARG A 141 14.24 9.36 6.88
N ASP A 142 14.58 10.64 6.81
CA ASP A 142 15.29 11.34 7.88
C ASP A 142 14.46 11.36 9.17
N ALA A 143 13.15 11.61 9.07
CA ALA A 143 12.24 11.58 10.22
C ALA A 143 12.12 10.19 10.85
N VAL A 144 12.09 9.12 10.03
CA VAL A 144 12.12 7.73 10.51
C VAL A 144 13.44 7.41 11.19
N ALA A 145 14.57 7.79 10.59
CA ALA A 145 15.90 7.60 11.18
C ALA A 145 16.09 8.36 12.50
N ALA A 146 15.46 9.53 12.64
CA ALA A 146 15.42 10.32 13.86
C ALA A 146 14.39 9.83 14.90
N GLY A 147 13.66 8.74 14.63
CA GLY A 147 12.65 8.19 15.54
C GLY A 147 11.37 9.02 15.67
N GLN A 148 11.13 9.98 14.76
CA GLN A 148 9.96 10.88 14.80
C GLN A 148 8.69 10.26 14.23
N ALA A 149 8.85 9.16 13.49
CA ALA A 149 7.80 8.37 12.86
C ALA A 149 8.24 6.91 12.71
N SER A 150 7.28 6.01 12.59
CA SER A 150 7.52 4.60 12.29
C SER A 150 7.17 4.29 10.84
N PRO A 151 7.99 3.47 10.13
CA PRO A 151 7.76 3.18 8.72
C PRO A 151 6.71 2.08 8.56
N TRP A 152 5.44 2.40 8.77
CA TRP A 152 4.33 1.47 8.54
C TRP A 152 4.28 1.05 7.07
N HIS A 153 4.17 -0.25 6.80
CA HIS A 153 4.15 -0.75 5.42
C HIS A 153 2.99 -0.16 4.58
N THR A 154 1.84 0.11 5.19
CA THR A 154 0.70 0.80 4.56
C THR A 154 1.05 2.22 4.11
N VAL A 155 1.72 2.99 4.98
CA VAL A 155 2.15 4.36 4.68
C VAL A 155 3.22 4.36 3.59
N VAL A 156 4.20 3.46 3.68
CA VAL A 156 5.27 3.32 2.69
C VAL A 156 4.72 2.83 1.34
N PHE A 157 3.68 1.98 1.34
CA PHE A 157 3.00 1.56 0.13
C PHE A 157 2.25 2.72 -0.52
N GLY A 158 1.49 3.52 0.25
CA GLY A 158 0.85 4.74 -0.25
C GLY A 158 1.85 5.77 -0.82
N LEU A 159 2.98 5.96 -0.14
CA LEU A 159 4.12 6.74 -0.61
C LEU A 159 4.65 6.22 -1.95
N THR A 160 4.82 4.91 -2.08
CA THR A 160 5.28 4.25 -3.32
C THR A 160 4.30 4.49 -4.47
N LEU A 161 3.00 4.27 -4.23
CA LEU A 161 1.96 4.55 -5.23
C LEU A 161 2.04 6.00 -5.73
N ALA A 162 2.22 6.95 -4.82
CA ALA A 162 2.25 8.36 -5.18
C ALA A 162 3.51 8.74 -5.99
N ILE A 163 4.69 8.28 -5.58
CA ILE A 163 5.94 8.61 -6.27
C ILE A 163 5.96 8.04 -7.69
N TYR A 164 5.48 6.81 -7.86
CA TYR A 164 5.42 6.16 -9.17
C TYR A 164 4.14 6.50 -9.96
N SER A 165 3.33 7.44 -9.47
CA SER A 165 2.06 7.85 -10.10
C SER A 165 1.11 6.68 -10.42
N LEU A 166 1.08 5.68 -9.54
CA LEU A 166 0.26 4.49 -9.72
C LEU A 166 -1.19 4.74 -9.32
N PRO A 167 -2.17 4.19 -10.06
CA PRO A 167 -3.59 4.39 -9.75
C PRO A 167 -3.95 3.84 -8.37
N LEU A 168 -4.45 4.70 -7.48
CA LEU A 168 -4.80 4.33 -6.10
C LEU A 168 -5.72 3.11 -6.04
N ARG A 169 -6.82 3.11 -6.82
CA ARG A 169 -7.80 2.01 -6.84
C ARG A 169 -7.14 0.65 -7.13
N GLN A 170 -6.27 0.59 -8.14
CA GLN A 170 -5.57 -0.64 -8.51
C GLN A 170 -4.53 -1.03 -7.45
N GLY A 171 -3.82 -0.04 -6.89
CA GLY A 171 -2.90 -0.24 -5.78
C GLY A 171 -3.58 -0.85 -4.54
N LEU A 172 -4.78 -0.39 -4.19
CA LEU A 172 -5.54 -0.92 -3.05
C LEU A 172 -6.01 -2.37 -3.29
N VAL A 173 -6.52 -2.67 -4.49
CA VAL A 173 -6.89 -4.05 -4.86
C VAL A 173 -5.67 -4.97 -4.82
N HIS A 174 -4.55 -4.53 -5.40
CA HIS A 174 -3.31 -5.30 -5.41
C HIS A 174 -2.81 -5.58 -3.99
N TYR A 175 -2.73 -4.56 -3.15
CA TYR A 175 -2.32 -4.68 -1.76
C TYR A 175 -3.20 -5.65 -0.97
N ALA A 176 -4.53 -5.54 -1.08
CA ALA A 176 -5.47 -6.42 -0.40
C ALA A 176 -5.28 -7.88 -0.80
N ARG A 177 -5.19 -8.16 -2.11
CA ARG A 177 -4.92 -9.51 -2.64
C ARG A 177 -3.59 -10.06 -2.16
N GLN A 178 -2.55 -9.22 -2.13
CA GLN A 178 -1.23 -9.62 -1.67
C GLN A 178 -1.21 -9.99 -0.18
N MET A 179 -1.84 -9.18 0.68
CA MET A 179 -1.91 -9.45 2.12
C MET A 179 -2.65 -10.77 2.40
N LEU A 180 -3.81 -10.97 1.78
CA LEU A 180 -4.58 -12.21 1.95
C LEU A 180 -3.82 -13.43 1.40
N GLY A 181 -3.22 -13.31 0.21
CA GLY A 181 -2.40 -14.37 -0.36
C GLY A 181 -1.19 -14.72 0.53
N GLY A 182 -0.57 -13.72 1.14
CA GLY A 182 0.55 -13.89 2.08
C GLY A 182 0.16 -14.67 3.33
N PHE A 183 -1.01 -14.38 3.92
CA PHE A 183 -1.54 -15.15 5.06
C PHE A 183 -1.92 -16.57 4.68
N ILE A 184 -2.59 -16.76 3.54
CA ILE A 184 -2.97 -18.09 3.04
C ILE A 184 -1.70 -18.92 2.80
N ALA A 185 -0.69 -18.37 2.13
CA ALA A 185 0.56 -19.06 1.87
C ALA A 185 1.31 -19.44 3.15
N ALA A 186 1.33 -18.55 4.15
CA ALA A 186 1.94 -18.82 5.45
C ALA A 186 1.23 -19.94 6.22
N ALA A 187 -0.10 -20.01 6.14
CA ALA A 187 -0.89 -21.03 6.81
C ALA A 187 -0.93 -22.36 6.03
N ALA A 188 -0.80 -22.32 4.69
CA ALA A 188 -1.01 -23.47 3.81
C ALA A 188 -0.13 -24.68 4.17
N THR A 189 1.10 -24.44 4.62
CA THR A 189 2.02 -25.50 5.07
C THR A 189 1.57 -26.15 6.38
N THR A 190 0.99 -25.37 7.29
CA THR A 190 0.52 -25.82 8.61
C THR A 190 -0.77 -26.62 8.49
N VAL A 191 -1.67 -26.21 7.59
CA VAL A 191 -2.99 -26.84 7.40
C VAL A 191 -3.05 -27.80 6.20
N LEU A 192 -1.90 -28.12 5.60
CA LEU A 192 -1.76 -29.03 4.44
C LEU A 192 -2.72 -28.70 3.29
N MET A 193 -2.88 -27.41 2.98
CA MET A 193 -3.77 -26.95 1.93
C MET A 193 -3.16 -27.18 0.55
N THR A 194 -3.99 -27.65 -0.40
CA THR A 194 -3.63 -27.68 -1.81
C THR A 194 -3.61 -26.27 -2.38
N LYS A 195 -2.82 -26.06 -3.44
CA LYS A 195 -2.79 -24.79 -4.17
C LYS A 195 -4.18 -24.36 -4.66
N SER A 196 -4.95 -25.30 -5.21
CA SER A 196 -6.32 -25.02 -5.67
C SER A 196 -7.25 -24.58 -4.54
N ALA A 197 -7.12 -25.14 -3.33
CA ALA A 197 -7.90 -24.71 -2.17
C ALA A 197 -7.47 -23.32 -1.67
N ALA A 198 -6.17 -23.01 -1.73
CA ALA A 198 -5.64 -21.69 -1.42
C ALA A 198 -6.15 -20.61 -2.40
N ASP A 199 -6.10 -20.90 -3.71
CA ASP A 199 -6.57 -20.00 -4.76
C ASP A 199 -8.09 -19.77 -4.62
N ALA A 200 -8.88 -20.82 -4.37
CA ALA A 200 -10.32 -20.71 -4.16
C ALA A 200 -10.68 -19.85 -2.93
N LEU A 201 -9.96 -20.01 -1.82
CA LEU A 201 -10.16 -19.19 -0.63
C LEU A 201 -9.80 -17.72 -0.86
N LEU A 202 -8.74 -17.46 -1.62
CA LEU A 202 -8.36 -16.09 -1.99
C LEU A 202 -9.45 -15.43 -2.84
N GLU A 203 -9.97 -16.11 -3.87
CA GLU A 203 -11.04 -15.56 -4.70
C GLU A 203 -12.34 -15.35 -3.92
N GLU A 204 -12.70 -16.28 -3.02
CA GLU A 204 -13.84 -16.13 -2.09
C GLU A 204 -13.74 -14.80 -1.33
N LEU A 205 -12.59 -14.52 -0.71
CA LEU A 205 -12.38 -13.30 0.08
C LEU A 205 -12.29 -12.05 -0.79
N CYS A 206 -11.77 -12.17 -2.01
CA CYS A 206 -11.65 -11.03 -2.93
C CYS A 206 -12.97 -10.60 -3.56
N GLY A 207 -13.95 -11.51 -3.68
CA GLY A 207 -15.29 -11.18 -4.15
C GLY A 207 -15.93 -10.04 -3.35
N ASP A 208 -15.75 -10.06 -2.02
CA ASP A 208 -16.32 -9.07 -1.10
C ASP A 208 -15.46 -7.79 -0.98
N LEU A 209 -14.18 -7.84 -1.38
CA LEU A 209 -13.25 -6.71 -1.23
C LEU A 209 -13.53 -5.55 -2.19
N ALA A 210 -14.09 -5.82 -3.37
CA ALA A 210 -14.30 -4.79 -4.39
C ALA A 210 -15.16 -3.63 -3.86
N ALA A 211 -16.26 -3.92 -3.18
CA ALA A 211 -17.13 -2.91 -2.60
C ALA A 211 -16.43 -2.10 -1.48
N GLY A 212 -15.62 -2.77 -0.65
CA GLY A 212 -14.84 -2.11 0.40
C GLY A 212 -13.77 -1.17 -0.15
N VAL A 213 -13.05 -1.60 -1.20
CA VAL A 213 -12.08 -0.74 -1.90
C VAL A 213 -12.78 0.48 -2.50
N GLU A 214 -13.95 0.30 -3.11
CA GLU A 214 -14.71 1.43 -3.65
C GLU A 214 -15.13 2.42 -2.59
N ALA A 215 -15.62 1.95 -1.45
CA ALA A 215 -15.97 2.82 -0.34
C ALA A 215 -14.76 3.67 0.09
N VAL A 216 -13.56 3.08 0.15
CA VAL A 216 -12.32 3.81 0.49
C VAL A 216 -11.95 4.82 -0.59
N VAL A 217 -12.01 4.44 -1.87
CA VAL A 217 -11.69 5.34 -3.00
C VAL A 217 -12.69 6.50 -3.07
N THR A 218 -13.99 6.25 -2.89
CA THR A 218 -15.03 7.28 -2.87
C THR A 218 -14.87 8.21 -1.67
N ALA A 219 -14.66 7.66 -0.46
CA ALA A 219 -14.39 8.48 0.72
C ALA A 219 -13.13 9.34 0.54
N HIS A 220 -12.11 8.79 -0.13
CA HIS A 220 -10.90 9.51 -0.47
C HIS A 220 -11.15 10.68 -1.45
N ALA A 221 -11.90 10.42 -2.53
CA ALA A 221 -12.24 11.44 -3.53
C ALA A 221 -13.16 12.53 -2.96
N GLY A 222 -14.11 12.17 -2.08
CA GLY A 222 -15.05 13.08 -1.44
C GLY A 222 -14.43 13.99 -0.36
N GLY A 223 -13.27 13.61 0.20
CA GLY A 223 -12.56 14.40 1.21
C GLY A 223 -11.95 15.72 0.69
N GLY A 224 -11.97 15.96 -0.62
CA GLY A 224 -11.56 17.24 -1.25
C GLY A 224 -12.62 18.35 -1.21
N LEU A 225 -13.85 18.03 -0.77
CA LEU A 225 -14.97 18.96 -0.62
C LEU A 225 -15.41 19.02 0.85
N ARG A 226 -14.56 19.57 1.73
CA ARG A 226 -15.06 20.22 2.94
C ARG A 226 -15.02 21.72 2.74
N VAL A 227 -16.17 22.22 2.28
CA VAL A 227 -16.61 23.59 2.30
C VAL A 227 -17.08 23.92 3.72
N VAL A 228 -16.56 25.03 4.24
CA VAL A 228 -16.82 25.77 5.51
C VAL A 228 -16.29 25.15 6.80
#